data_AF-A0A069P8J7-F1
#
_entry.id   AF-A0A069P8J7-F1
#
_cell.length_a   1.000
_cell.length_b   1.000
_cell.length_c   1.000
_cell.angle_alpha   90.00
_cell.angle_beta   90.00
_cell.angle_gamma   90.00
#
_symmetry.space_group_name_H-M   'P 1'
#
loop_
_entity.id
_entity.type
_entity.pdbx_description
1 polymer ?
#
loop_
_entity_poly.entity_id
_entity_poly.type
_entity_poly.pdbx_seq_one_letter_code
_entity_poly.pdbx_strand_id
1 'polypeptide(L)' 'MPRVAAAVAFARKLTQTSGKVATADLDAVRAAGYSDANIVEIIALSAQFMLTNFVNNVFDTEIDFPMVETEVA' A
#
# COMPACT_ATOMS: atom_id res chain seq x y z
N MET A 1 14.72 -6.16 -4.28
CA MET A 1 14.25 -7.52 -3.92
C MET A 1 12.98 -7.85 -4.70
N PRO A 2 12.98 -8.86 -5.58
CA PRO A 2 11.83 -9.17 -6.46
C PRO A 2 10.51 -9.40 -5.71
N ARG A 3 10.56 -10.13 -4.59
CA ARG A 3 9.39 -10.39 -3.73
C ARG A 3 8.76 -9.10 -3.20
N VAL A 4 9.56 -8.20 -2.62
CA VAL A 4 9.08 -6.91 -2.10
C VAL A 4 8.49 -6.05 -3.22
N ALA A 5 9.11 -6.03 -4.40
CA ALA A 5 8.60 -5.27 -5.53
C ALA A 5 7.20 -5.76 -5.98
N ALA A 6 6.95 -7.07 -5.95
CA ALA A 6 5.64 -7.63 -6.27
C ALA A 6 4.56 -7.20 -5.27
N ALA A 7 4.86 -7.20 -3.96
CA ALA A 7 3.93 -6.72 -2.94
C ALA A 7 3.62 -5.23 -3.09
N VAL A 8 4.64 -4.40 -3.34
CA VAL A 8 4.46 -2.95 -3.56
C VAL A 8 3.63 -2.68 -4.82
N ALA A 9 3.91 -3.39 -5.92
CA ALA A 9 3.15 -3.25 -7.16
C ALA A 9 1.68 -3.63 -6.96
N PHE A 10 1.42 -4.72 -6.24
CA PHE A 10 0.06 -5.15 -5.92
C PHE A 10 -0.68 -4.15 -5.03
N ALA A 11 -0.05 -3.70 -3.93
CA ALA A 11 -0.64 -2.69 -3.04
C ALA A 11 -0.98 -1.40 -3.81
N ARG A 12 -0.07 -0.92 -4.67
CA ARG A 12 -0.31 0.23 -5.54
C ARG A 12 -1.52 0.00 -6.45
N LYS A 13 -1.59 -1.15 -7.12
CA LYS A 13 -2.69 -1.49 -8.03
C LYS A 13 -4.02 -1.53 -7.27
N LEU A 14 -4.04 -2.21 -6.12
CA LEU A 14 -5.18 -2.33 -5.22
C LEU A 14 -5.74 -0.95 -4.82
N THR A 15 -4.88 -0.03 -4.38
CA THR A 15 -5.28 1.32 -3.99
C THR A 15 -5.81 2.11 -5.19
N GLN A 16 -5.12 2.07 -6.34
CA GLN A 16 -5.51 2.82 -7.55
C GLN A 16 -6.84 2.36 -8.16
N THR A 17 -7.17 1.07 -8.03
CA THR A 17 -8.40 0.50 -8.57
C THR A 17 -9.51 0.34 -7.52
N SER A 18 -9.28 0.84 -6.30
CA SER A 18 -10.20 0.67 -5.17
C SER A 18 -10.64 -0.79 -4.98
N GLY A 19 -9.69 -1.72 -5.04
CA GLY A 19 -9.94 -3.15 -4.85
C GLY A 19 -10.28 -3.95 -6.12
N LYS A 20 -10.53 -3.29 -7.26
CA LYS A 20 -10.87 -3.95 -8.53
C LYS A 20 -9.62 -4.43 -9.26
N VAL A 21 -8.96 -5.45 -8.70
CA VAL A 21 -7.76 -6.08 -9.28
C VAL A 21 -8.14 -7.27 -10.16
N ALA A 22 -7.33 -7.56 -11.17
CA ALA A 22 -7.53 -8.72 -12.04
C ALA A 22 -6.94 -9.98 -11.41
N THR A 23 -7.38 -11.16 -11.83
CA THR A 23 -6.79 -12.44 -11.40
C THR A 23 -5.28 -12.49 -11.66
N ALA A 24 -4.83 -11.93 -12.79
CA ALA A 24 -3.41 -11.85 -13.14
C ALA A 24 -2.58 -11.06 -12.11
N ASP A 25 -3.17 -10.06 -11.43
CA ASP A 25 -2.49 -9.30 -10.38
C ASP A 25 -2.25 -10.19 -9.15
N LEU A 26 -3.23 -11.04 -8.79
CA LEU A 26 -3.09 -12.01 -7.68
C LEU A 26 -2.05 -13.08 -8.02
N ASP A 27 -2.08 -13.60 -9.25
CA ASP A 27 -1.16 -14.65 -9.69
C ASP A 27 0.29 -14.17 -9.70
N ALA A 28 0.54 -12.91 -10.08
CA ALA A 28 1.87 -12.31 -10.02
C ALA A 28 2.43 -12.26 -8.59
N VAL A 29 1.59 -11.96 -7.60
CA VAL A 29 1.98 -11.91 -6.18
C VAL A 29 2.25 -13.32 -5.64
N ARG A 30 1.42 -14.30 -6.01
CA ARG A 30 1.64 -15.71 -5.66
C ARG A 30 2.93 -16.25 -6.26
N ALA A 31 3.21 -15.94 -7.52
CA ALA A 31 4.44 -16.33 -8.20
C ALA A 31 5.71 -15.76 -7.52
N ALA A 32 5.58 -14.62 -6.82
CA ALA A 32 6.64 -14.05 -6.00
C ALA A 32 6.83 -14.72 -4.63
N GLY A 33 6.05 -15.77 -4.32
CA GLY A 33 6.16 -16.58 -3.10
C GLY A 33 5.31 -16.09 -1.94
N TYR A 34 4.23 -15.33 -2.21
CA TYR A 34 3.26 -14.96 -1.18
C TYR A 34 2.11 -15.98 -1.12
N SER A 35 1.69 -16.29 0.10
CA SER A 35 0.47 -17.06 0.34
C SER A 35 -0.77 -16.17 0.25
N ASP A 36 -1.95 -16.77 0.13
CA ASP A 36 -3.22 -16.02 0.20
C ASP A 36 -3.37 -15.26 1.53
N ALA A 37 -2.84 -15.82 2.64
CA ALA A 37 -2.81 -15.12 3.94
C ALA A 37 -1.96 -13.84 3.88
N ASN A 38 -0.82 -13.87 3.20
CA ASN A 38 -0.02 -12.65 3.00
C ASN A 38 -0.72 -11.64 2.09
N ILE A 39 -1.47 -12.10 1.08
CA ILE A 39 -2.24 -11.21 0.20
C ILE A 39 -3.34 -10.51 1.02
N VAL A 40 -4.05 -11.24 1.87
CA VAL A 40 -5.04 -10.66 2.80
C VAL A 40 -4.39 -9.62 3.72
N GLU A 41 -3.18 -9.89 4.24
CA GLU A 41 -2.44 -8.95 5.07
C GLU A 41 -2.05 -7.68 4.29
N ILE A 42 -1.62 -7.80 3.04
CA ILE A 42 -1.34 -6.63 2.17
C ILE A 42 -2.61 -5.80 1.95
N ILE A 43 -3.76 -6.45 1.74
CA ILE A 43 -5.05 -5.78 1.58
C ILE A 43 -5.42 -5.04 2.86
N ALA A 44 -5.31 -5.70 4.01
CA ALA A 44 -5.63 -5.12 5.31
C ALA A 44 -4.77 -3.89 5.62
N LEU A 45 -3.45 -3.99 5.42
CA LEU A 45 -2.52 -2.88 5.60
C LEU A 45 -2.84 -1.73 4.64
N SER A 46 -3.10 -2.01 3.38
CA SER A 46 -3.44 -0.98 2.38
C SER A 46 -4.72 -0.24 2.77
N ALA A 47 -5.75 -0.96 3.24
CA ALA A 47 -6.99 -0.37 3.72
C ALA A 47 -6.79 0.45 5.01
N GLN A 48 -5.96 -0.03 5.94
CA GLN A 48 -5.60 0.69 7.15
C GLN A 48 -4.91 2.02 6.84
N PHE A 49 -3.93 2.02 5.93
CA PHE A 49 -3.25 3.25 5.51
C PHE A 49 -4.20 4.21 4.78
N MET A 50 -5.11 3.71 3.96
CA MET A 50 -6.13 4.55 3.34
C MET A 50 -7.03 5.21 4.39
N LEU A 51 -7.47 4.45 5.39
CA LEU A 51 -8.29 4.97 6.49
C LEU A 51 -7.55 6.09 7.24
N THR A 52 -6.30 5.85 7.65
CA THR A 52 -5.54 6.87 8.40
C THR A 52 -5.26 8.09 7.55
N ASN A 53 -4.94 7.93 6.27
CA ASN A 53 -4.74 9.05 5.34
C ASN A 53 -6.02 9.86 5.18
N PHE A 54 -7.19 9.22 5.07
CA PHE A 54 -8.46 9.94 4.97
C PHE A 54 -8.77 10.71 6.24
N VAL A 55 -8.58 10.11 7.41
CA VAL A 55 -8.76 10.80 8.70
C VAL A 55 -7.84 12.03 8.75
N ASN A 56 -6.54 11.86 8.50
CA ASN A 56 -5.58 12.96 8.56
C ASN A 56 -5.91 14.08 7.57
N ASN A 57 -6.28 13.73 6.33
CA ASN A 57 -6.63 14.73 5.30
C ASN A 57 -7.94 15.45 5.58
N VAL A 58 -8.96 14.77 6.14
CA VAL A 58 -10.26 15.38 6.44
C VAL A 58 -10.15 16.36 7.60
N PHE A 59 -9.32 16.04 8.60
CA PHE A 59 -9.17 16.86 9.81
C PHE A 59 -7.96 17.80 9.79
N ASP A 60 -7.19 17.83 8.69
CA ASP A 60 -5.95 18.62 8.55
C ASP A 60 -5.04 18.43 9.78
N THR A 61 -4.78 17.18 10.14
CA THR A 61 -4.07 16.82 11.37
C THR A 61 -2.67 17.44 11.41
N GLU A 62 -2.38 18.23 12.45
CA GLU A 62 -1.10 18.90 12.65
C GLU A 62 0.05 17.89 12.78
N ILE A 63 1.19 18.20 12.17
CA ILE A 63 2.41 17.40 12.25
C ILE A 63 3.05 17.63 13.63
N ASP A 64 3.07 16.58 14.45
CA ASP A 64 3.60 16.61 15.83
C ASP A 64 5.04 16.06 15.94
N PHE A 65 5.71 15.87 14.80
CA PHE A 65 7.08 15.35 14.70
C PHE A 65 8.03 16.32 13.98
N PRO A 66 9.36 16.23 14.21
CA PRO A 66 10.32 17.10 13.53
C PRO A 66 10.22 16.98 12.01
N MET A 67 10.03 18.10 11.33
CA MET A 67 10.08 18.14 9.86
C MET A 67 11.52 17.94 9.39
N VAL A 68 11.70 17.01 8.45
CA VAL A 68 12.97 16.84 7.76
C VAL A 68 12.98 17.80 6.58
N GLU A 69 13.88 18.77 6.60
CA GLU A 69 14.18 19.58 5.42
C GLU A 69 14.88 18.70 4.39
N THR A 70 14.28 18.52 3.22
CA THR A 70 14.97 17.91 2.08
C THR A 70 15.80 18.97 1.38
N GLU A 71 17.12 18.82 1.29
CA GLU A 71 17.94 19.61 0.36
C GLU A 71 17.36 19.42 -1.04
N VAL A 72 16.75 20.48 -1.57
CA VAL A 72 16.28 20.53 -2.95
C VAL A 72 17.53 20.74 -3.82
N ALA A 73 17.82 19.78 -4.69
CA ALA A 73 18.82 19.91 -5.75
C ALA A 73 18.29 20.77 -6.91
#